data_AF-A0A7C5FMT7-F1
#
_entry.id   AF-A0A7C5FMT7-F1
#
_cell.length_a   1.000
_cell.length_b   1.000
_cell.length_c   1.000
_cell.angle_alpha   90.00
_cell.angle_beta   90.00
_cell.angle_gamma   90.00
#
_symmetry.space_group_name_H-M   'P 1'
#
loop_
_entity.id
_entity.type
_entity.pdbx_description
1 polymer ?
#
loop_
_entity_poly.entity_id
_entity_poly.type
_entity_poly.pdbx_seq_one_letter_code
_entity_poly.pdbx_strand_id
1 'polypeptide(L)'
;MIQNKIKQAQQLELQIEQLMNQKYQLDTRVKELERTLKELESVKPESAVYKAVGPILYKVEDRKKLVDELEEQKELSAVRIKTLEKNQKTLEEKYKELEASLKKTYQEAKGSN
;
A
#
# COMPACT_ATOMS: atom_id res chain seq x y z
N MET A 1 29.42 -15.67 -9.43
CA MET A 1 28.01 -16.09 -9.29
C MET A 1 27.37 -15.67 -7.96
N ILE A 2 28.03 -15.89 -6.80
CA ILE A 2 27.47 -15.50 -5.49
C ILE A 2 27.23 -13.99 -5.33
N GLN A 3 28.16 -13.14 -5.79
CA GLN A 3 28.02 -11.68 -5.74
C GLN A 3 26.79 -11.17 -6.53
N ASN A 4 26.51 -11.75 -7.70
CA ASN A 4 25.33 -11.39 -8.49
C ASN A 4 24.03 -11.75 -7.75
N LYS A 5 23.99 -12.90 -7.07
CA LYS A 5 22.84 -13.31 -6.27
C LYS A 5 22.63 -12.41 -5.05
N ILE A 6 23.71 -11.98 -4.39
CA ILE A 6 23.62 -10.99 -3.28
C ILE A 6 23.04 -9.67 -3.79
N LYS A 7 23.52 -9.18 -4.95
CA LYS A 7 22.99 -7.95 -5.55
C LYS A 7 21.49 -8.07 -5.90
N GLN A 8 21.07 -9.23 -6.42
CA GLN A 8 19.66 -9.50 -6.69
C GLN A 8 18.81 -9.53 -5.41
N ALA A 9 19.33 -10.09 -4.32
CA ALA A 9 18.64 -10.13 -3.03
C ALA A 9 18.42 -8.71 -2.49
N GLN A 10 19.48 -7.89 -2.49
CA GLN A 10 19.40 -6.47 -2.10
C GLN A 10 18.40 -5.69 -2.96
N GLN A 11 18.34 -5.96 -4.26
CA GLN A 11 17.35 -5.33 -5.15
C GLN A 11 15.92 -5.73 -4.80
N LEU A 12 15.68 -6.99 -4.45
CA LEU A 12 14.37 -7.47 -4.02
C LEU A 12 13.95 -6.84 -2.67
N GLU A 13 14.86 -6.74 -1.71
CA GLU A 13 14.61 -6.06 -0.42
C GLU A 13 14.14 -4.61 -0.64
N LEU A 14 14.85 -3.85 -1.47
CA LEU A 14 14.49 -2.46 -1.79
C LEU A 14 13.11 -2.37 -2.45
N GLN A 15 12.76 -3.30 -3.35
CA GLN A 15 11.45 -3.33 -3.98
C GLN A 15 10.34 -3.67 -2.98
N ILE A 16 10.58 -4.63 -2.08
CA ILE A 16 9.63 -5.00 -1.01
C ILE A 16 9.38 -3.79 -0.10
N GLU A 17 10.43 -3.11 0.34
CA GLU A 17 10.32 -1.91 1.18
C GLU A 17 9.51 -0.79 0.49
N GLN A 18 9.74 -0.57 -0.81
CA GLN A 18 8.96 0.40 -1.60
C GLN A 18 7.47 0.04 -1.64
N LEU A 19 7.13 -1.24 -1.87
CA LEU A 19 5.73 -1.70 -1.88
C LEU A 19 5.07 -1.56 -0.49
N MET A 20 5.80 -1.89 0.57
CA MET A 20 5.31 -1.71 1.95
C MET A 20 4.98 -0.24 2.24
N ASN A 21 5.85 0.68 1.84
CA ASN A 21 5.61 2.12 1.99
C ASN A 21 4.38 2.59 1.20
N GLN A 22 4.23 2.15 -0.04
CA GLN A 22 3.05 2.48 -0.87
C GLN A 22 1.76 1.94 -0.25
N LYS A 23 1.78 0.70 0.25
CA LYS A 23 0.64 0.08 0.93
C LYS A 23 0.27 0.87 2.19
N TYR A 24 1.25 1.21 3.02
CA TYR A 24 1.02 1.97 4.26
C TYR A 24 0.37 3.34 4.01
N GLN A 25 0.78 4.05 2.96
CA GLN A 25 0.17 5.32 2.57
C GLN A 25 -1.30 5.14 2.17
N LEU A 26 -1.63 4.09 1.43
CA LEU A 26 -3.00 3.78 1.04
C LEU A 26 -3.86 3.33 2.25
N ASP A 27 -3.31 2.51 3.14
CA ASP A 27 -3.99 2.09 4.37
C ASP A 27 -4.34 3.30 5.25
N THR A 28 -3.43 4.27 5.35
CA THR A 28 -3.68 5.53 6.07
C THR A 28 -4.81 6.33 5.40
N ARG A 29 -4.77 6.47 4.07
CA ARG A 29 -5.82 7.15 3.30
C ARG A 29 -7.19 6.47 3.45
N VAL A 30 -7.26 5.14 3.43
CA VAL A 30 -8.52 4.40 3.64
C VAL A 30 -9.09 4.70 5.02
N LYS A 31 -8.27 4.67 6.07
CA LYS A 31 -8.71 5.00 7.44
C LYS A 31 -9.22 6.43 7.56
N GLU A 32 -8.58 7.37 6.86
CA GLU A 32 -9.05 8.78 6.81
C GLU A 32 -10.40 8.90 6.10
N LEU A 33 -10.59 8.19 4.98
CA LEU A 33 -11.86 8.15 4.26
C LEU A 33 -12.97 7.53 5.11
N GLU A 34 -12.70 6.42 5.80
CA GLU A 34 -13.65 5.77 6.73
C GLU A 34 -14.06 6.70 7.86
N ARG A 35 -13.11 7.42 8.47
CA ARG A 35 -13.39 8.42 9.51
C ARG A 35 -14.24 9.57 8.97
N THR A 36 -13.90 10.06 7.77
CA THR A 36 -14.62 11.16 7.12
C THR A 36 -16.06 10.77 6.82
N LEU A 37 -16.27 9.58 6.23
CA LEU A 37 -17.61 9.04 5.95
C LEU A 37 -18.43 8.90 7.24
N LYS A 38 -17.84 8.33 8.29
CA LYS A 38 -18.50 8.18 9.59
C LYS A 38 -18.91 9.53 10.21
N GLU A 39 -18.06 10.55 10.10
CA GLU A 39 -18.39 11.89 10.59
C GLU A 39 -19.47 12.57 9.73
N LEU A 40 -19.46 12.32 8.42
CA LEU A 40 -20.56 12.78 7.56
C LEU A 40 -21.89 12.11 7.94
N GLU A 41 -21.89 10.84 8.32
CA GLU A 41 -23.12 10.17 8.79
C GLU A 41 -23.64 10.73 10.12
N SER A 42 -22.74 11.17 11.02
CA SER A 42 -23.12 11.69 12.35
C SER A 42 -23.64 13.14 12.31
N VAL A 43 -23.23 13.92 11.32
CA VAL A 43 -23.62 15.32 11.18
C VAL A 43 -25.03 15.44 10.59
N LYS A 44 -25.85 16.34 11.17
CA LYS A 44 -27.25 16.52 10.80
C LYS A 44 -27.41 16.92 9.31
N PRO A 45 -28.43 16.42 8.59
CA PRO A 45 -28.62 16.69 7.16
C PRO A 45 -28.64 18.17 6.75
N GLU A 46 -29.14 19.04 7.62
CA GLU A 46 -29.24 20.49 7.41
C GLU A 46 -27.93 21.26 7.65
N SER A 47 -26.90 20.59 8.17
CA SER A 47 -25.63 21.24 8.48
C SER A 47 -24.84 21.48 7.20
N ALA A 48 -24.30 22.69 7.05
CA ALA A 48 -23.45 23.02 5.91
C ALA A 48 -22.14 22.21 5.97
N VAL A 49 -21.86 21.44 4.93
CA VAL A 49 -20.62 20.69 4.75
C VAL A 49 -19.76 21.41 3.71
N TYR A 50 -18.46 21.47 3.96
CA TYR A 50 -17.48 22.07 3.06
C TYR A 50 -16.38 21.06 2.73
N LYS A 51 -15.94 21.04 1.47
CA LYS A 51 -14.82 20.24 0.97
C LYS A 51 -13.60 21.15 0.79
N ALA A 52 -12.46 20.74 1.33
CA ALA A 52 -11.20 21.46 1.17
C ALA A 52 -10.48 21.03 -0.11
N VAL A 53 -9.98 22.02 -0.88
CA VAL A 53 -9.11 21.83 -2.04
C VAL A 53 -7.99 22.85 -1.95
N GLY A 54 -6.83 22.44 -1.44
CA GLY A 54 -5.73 23.34 -1.13
C GLY A 54 -6.14 24.38 -0.07
N PRO A 55 -5.94 25.69 -0.29
CA PRO A 55 -6.36 26.73 0.64
C PRO A 55 -7.84 27.11 0.52
N ILE A 56 -8.60 26.51 -0.41
CA ILE A 56 -9.99 26.89 -0.69
C ILE A 56 -10.96 25.88 -0.08
N LEU A 57 -12.07 26.38 0.44
CA LEU A 57 -13.21 25.58 0.91
C LEU A 57 -14.40 25.78 -0.05
N TYR A 58 -14.94 24.69 -0.58
CA TYR A 58 -16.14 24.69 -1.41
C TYR A 58 -17.32 24.14 -0.62
N LYS A 59 -18.45 24.85 -0.64
CA LYS A 59 -19.68 24.32 -0.05
C LYS A 59 -20.16 23.11 -0.86
N VAL A 60 -20.56 22.06 -0.17
CA VAL A 60 -21.08 20.84 -0.77
C VAL A 60 -22.59 21.01 -0.94
N GLU A 61 -23.03 21.17 -2.19
CA GLU A 61 -24.45 21.31 -2.50
C GLU A 61 -25.18 19.95 -2.52
N ASP A 62 -24.49 18.89 -2.94
CA ASP A 62 -25.02 17.52 -2.95
C ASP A 62 -24.20 16.62 -2.03
N ARG A 63 -24.76 16.37 -0.84
CA ARG A 63 -24.12 15.56 0.20
C ARG A 63 -24.08 14.09 -0.18
N LYS A 64 -25.08 13.58 -0.90
CA LYS A 64 -25.12 12.19 -1.32
C LYS A 64 -24.01 11.92 -2.33
N LYS A 65 -23.89 12.79 -3.33
CA LYS A 65 -22.80 12.71 -4.31
C LYS A 65 -21.42 12.72 -3.65
N LEU A 66 -21.21 13.55 -2.62
CA LEU A 66 -19.96 13.54 -1.87
C LEU A 66 -19.68 12.19 -1.20
N VAL A 67 -20.70 11.59 -0.57
CA VAL A 67 -20.57 10.26 0.06
C VAL A 67 -20.21 9.22 -0.99
N ASP A 68 -20.93 9.17 -2.11
CA ASP A 68 -20.68 8.23 -3.21
C ASP A 68 -19.23 8.39 -3.75
N GLU A 69 -18.76 9.63 -3.95
CA GLU A 69 -17.38 9.92 -4.38
C GLU A 69 -16.31 9.41 -3.37
N LEU A 70 -16.56 9.59 -2.07
CA LEU A 70 -15.63 9.17 -1.01
C LEU A 70 -15.62 7.64 -0.87
N GLU A 71 -16.77 6.99 -1.04
CA GLU A 71 -16.89 5.53 -1.05
C GLU A 71 -16.16 4.91 -2.24
N GLU A 72 -16.35 5.44 -3.44
CA GLU A 72 -15.64 4.99 -4.65
C GLU A 72 -14.12 5.12 -4.48
N GLN A 73 -13.63 6.23 -3.91
CA GLN A 73 -12.21 6.41 -3.62
C GLN A 73 -11.67 5.39 -2.60
N LYS A 74 -12.47 5.08 -1.58
CA LYS A 74 -12.12 4.08 -0.56
C LYS A 74 -12.02 2.69 -1.20
N GLU A 75 -13.00 2.30 -2.01
CA GLU A 75 -13.03 1.02 -2.71
C GLU A 75 -11.85 0.88 -3.69
N LEU A 76 -11.58 1.90 -4.50
CA LEU A 76 -10.44 1.93 -5.41
C LEU A 76 -9.11 1.76 -4.65
N SER A 77 -8.97 2.43 -3.51
CA SER A 77 -7.78 2.32 -2.65
C SER A 77 -7.64 0.91 -2.07
N ALA A 78 -8.74 0.30 -1.62
CA ALA A 78 -8.77 -1.06 -1.10
C ALA A 78 -8.40 -2.11 -2.17
N VAL A 79 -8.87 -1.95 -3.41
CA VAL A 79 -8.47 -2.80 -4.53
C VAL A 79 -6.96 -2.70 -4.78
N ARG A 80 -6.42 -1.47 -4.79
CA ARG A 80 -4.98 -1.25 -4.99
C ARG A 80 -4.13 -1.85 -3.87
N ILE A 81 -4.59 -1.77 -2.62
CA ILE A 81 -3.94 -2.43 -1.47
C ILE A 81 -3.82 -3.94 -1.71
N LYS A 82 -4.92 -4.61 -2.10
CA LYS A 82 -4.91 -6.05 -2.41
C LYS A 82 -3.92 -6.41 -3.51
N THR A 83 -3.81 -5.57 -4.54
CA THR A 83 -2.80 -5.76 -5.60
C THR A 83 -1.38 -5.64 -5.06
N LEU A 84 -1.10 -4.64 -4.22
CA LEU A 84 0.22 -4.45 -3.61
C LEU A 84 0.59 -5.61 -2.68
N GLU A 85 -0.35 -6.12 -1.89
CA GLU A 85 -0.16 -7.29 -1.02
C GLU A 85 0.21 -8.54 -1.83
N LYS A 86 -0.49 -8.79 -2.95
CA LYS A 86 -0.17 -9.91 -3.83
C LYS A 86 1.23 -9.76 -4.43
N ASN A 87 1.59 -8.56 -4.89
CA ASN A 87 2.90 -8.28 -5.46
C ASN A 87 4.02 -8.44 -4.41
N GLN A 88 3.80 -7.92 -3.21
CA GLN A 88 4.71 -8.06 -2.08
C GLN A 88 4.96 -9.54 -1.78
N LYS A 89 3.90 -10.34 -1.64
CA LYS A 89 4.02 -11.79 -1.38
C LYS A 89 4.85 -12.50 -2.44
N THR A 90 4.62 -12.20 -3.72
CA THR A 90 5.41 -12.77 -4.81
C THR A 90 6.90 -12.38 -4.74
N LEU A 91 7.22 -11.15 -4.35
CA LEU A 91 8.62 -10.73 -4.18
C LEU A 91 9.26 -11.39 -2.95
N GLU A 92 8.53 -11.54 -1.84
CA GLU A 92 9.00 -12.23 -0.64
C GLU A 92 9.28 -13.71 -0.91
N GLU A 93 8.43 -14.39 -1.70
CA GLU A 93 8.66 -15.77 -2.13
C GLU A 93 9.95 -15.90 -2.96
N LYS A 94 10.13 -15.01 -3.95
CA LYS A 94 11.37 -14.96 -4.76
C LYS A 94 12.61 -14.67 -3.91
N TYR A 95 12.48 -13.79 -2.93
CA TYR A 95 13.57 -13.47 -2.00
C TYR A 95 13.97 -14.71 -1.19
N LYS A 96 13.01 -15.45 -0.63
CA LYS A 96 13.26 -16.69 0.12
C LYS A 96 13.92 -17.77 -0.74
N GLU A 97 13.49 -17.94 -1.99
CA GLU A 97 14.14 -18.87 -2.92
C GLU A 97 15.60 -18.49 -3.21
N LEU A 98 15.86 -17.19 -3.40
CA LEU A 98 17.19 -16.67 -3.64
C LEU A 98 18.09 -16.84 -2.40
N GLU A 99 17.57 -16.57 -1.20
CA GLU A 99 18.25 -16.78 0.07
C GLU A 99 18.64 -18.26 0.27
N ALA A 100 17.70 -19.18 0.03
CA ALA A 100 17.96 -20.62 0.09
C ALA A 100 19.05 -21.04 -0.91
N SER A 101 18.99 -20.51 -2.13
CA SER A 101 19.98 -20.76 -3.17
C SER A 101 21.38 -20.23 -2.79
N LEU A 102 21.45 -19.03 -2.20
CA LEU A 102 22.67 -18.43 -1.69
C LEU A 102 23.29 -19.28 -0.57
N LYS A 103 22.49 -19.73 0.39
CA LYS A 103 22.93 -20.59 1.50
C LYS A 103 23.52 -21.90 0.99
N LYS A 104 22.88 -22.53 -0.01
CA LYS A 104 23.39 -23.76 -0.65
C LYS A 104 24.74 -23.52 -1.33
N THR A 105 24.84 -22.51 -2.19
CA THR A 105 26.10 -22.17 -2.88
C THR A 105 27.23 -21.85 -1.91
N TYR A 106 26.92 -21.19 -0.78
CA TYR A 106 27.91 -20.89 0.26
C TYR A 106 28.40 -22.16 0.99
N GLN A 107 27.50 -23.09 1.31
CA GLN A 107 27.85 -24.36 1.94
C GLN A 107 28.71 -25.24 1.02
N GLU A 108 28.37 -25.33 -0.27
CA GLU A 108 29.14 -26.07 -1.27
C GLU A 108 30.57 -25.52 -1.43
N ALA A 109 30.71 -24.18 -1.42
CA ALA A 109 32.02 -23.53 -1.45
C ALA A 109 32.86 -23.80 -0.20
N LYS A 110 32.23 -24.06 0.95
CA LYS A 110 32.91 -24.32 2.23
C LYS A 110 33.26 -25.80 2.44
N GLY A 111 32.52 -26.72 1.82
CA GLY A 111 32.77 -28.17 1.88
C GLY A 111 33.71 -28.70 0.79
N SER A 112 34.14 -27.83 -0.14
CA SER A 112 35.11 -28.16 -1.19
C SER A 112 36.56 -27.82 -0.81
N ASN A 113 36.82 -27.52 0.47
CA ASN A 113 38.11 -27.11 1.03
C ASN A 113 38.47 -27.97 2.24
#